data_AF-A0AAW3WX31-F1
#
_entry.id   AF-A0AAW3WX31-F1
#
_cell.length_a   1.000
_cell.length_b   1.000
_cell.length_c   1.000
_cell.angle_alpha   90.00
_cell.angle_beta   90.00
_cell.angle_gamma   90.00
#
_symmetry.space_group_name_H-M   'P 1'
#
loop_
_entity.id
_entity.type
_entity.pdbx_description
1 polymer ?
#
loop_
_entity_poly.entity_id
_entity_poly.type
_entity_poly.pdbx_seq_one_letter_code
_entity_poly.pdbx_strand_id
1 'polypeptide(L)'
;MTLTKTTFAAIISVALLAGVSTTALAQNGNRANMTNAQGTHQGMGYQHGNHANLTPEQQAVSQKAFDEFQLKTADLRQQLMSKQYEYQALLTSKPLDEQKVLAVSKEITALRDNLYQQRVALDTDLAKAGVPMMGHGMGGAGMHGGRGCR
;
A
#
# COMPACT_ATOMS: atom_id res chain seq x y z
N MET A 1 -51.70 5.55 5.65
CA MET A 1 -50.48 5.89 6.39
C MET A 1 -49.28 5.59 5.51
N THR A 2 -48.71 6.62 4.90
CA THR A 2 -47.52 6.54 4.05
C THR A 2 -46.27 6.78 4.90
N LEU A 3 -45.42 5.76 5.01
CA LEU A 3 -44.19 5.81 5.81
C LEU A 3 -43.01 6.14 4.88
N THR A 4 -42.63 7.42 4.84
CA THR A 4 -41.33 7.87 4.34
C THR A 4 -40.30 7.74 5.46
N LYS A 5 -39.07 7.29 5.17
CA LYS A 5 -37.86 7.53 5.98
C LYS A 5 -36.57 7.06 5.29
N THR A 6 -35.84 8.05 4.78
CA THR A 6 -34.39 8.28 4.96
C THR A 6 -33.42 7.12 4.73
N THR A 7 -32.70 7.18 3.62
CA THR A 7 -31.48 6.42 3.36
C THR A 7 -30.38 6.76 4.36
N PHE A 8 -29.74 5.72 4.90
CA PHE A 8 -28.71 5.77 5.91
C PHE A 8 -27.43 6.46 5.41
N ALA A 9 -27.05 7.57 6.04
CA ALA A 9 -25.68 8.07 5.98
C ALA A 9 -24.80 7.22 6.92
N ALA A 10 -23.85 6.47 6.35
CA ALA A 10 -22.86 5.74 7.13
C ALA A 10 -21.79 6.74 7.62
N ILE A 11 -21.89 7.15 8.89
CA ILE A 11 -20.81 7.82 9.62
C ILE A 11 -19.97 6.71 10.23
N ILE A 12 -18.77 6.47 9.68
CA ILE A 12 -17.77 5.62 10.33
C ILE A 12 -16.86 6.54 11.16
N SER A 13 -16.93 6.29 12.46
CA SER A 13 -16.37 7.03 13.56
C SER A 13 -14.86 7.27 13.42
N VAL A 14 -14.45 8.53 13.52
CA VAL A 14 -13.07 8.91 13.79
C VAL A 14 -12.73 8.45 15.21
N ALA A 15 -11.91 7.42 15.35
CA ALA A 15 -11.31 7.05 16.62
C ALA A 15 -10.21 8.06 16.96
N LEU A 16 -10.47 8.91 17.95
CA LEU A 16 -9.50 9.79 18.60
C LEU A 16 -8.35 8.94 19.16
N LEU A 17 -7.16 9.04 18.57
CA LEU A 17 -5.94 8.56 19.20
C LEU A 17 -5.46 9.62 20.18
N ALA A 18 -5.70 9.36 21.47
CA ALA A 18 -5.11 10.09 22.58
C ALA A 18 -3.58 9.95 22.51
N GLY A 19 -2.90 11.10 22.54
CA GLY A 19 -1.46 11.18 22.54
C GLY A 19 -0.84 10.56 23.79
N VAL A 20 0.29 9.88 23.59
CA VAL A 20 1.34 9.78 24.60
C VAL A 20 2.60 10.34 23.96
N SER A 21 2.86 11.60 24.26
CA SER A 21 4.12 12.26 24.03
C SER A 21 5.14 11.71 25.03
N THR A 22 6.15 10.99 24.55
CA THR A 22 7.42 10.84 25.27
C THR A 22 8.53 11.37 24.38
N THR A 23 9.05 12.53 24.75
CA THR A 23 10.26 13.10 24.17
C THR A 23 11.51 12.39 24.68
N ALA A 24 12.50 12.36 23.79
CA ALA A 24 13.94 12.23 24.04
C ALA A 24 14.53 10.82 24.18
N LEU A 25 15.20 10.37 23.12
CA LEU A 25 16.64 10.13 23.19
C LEU A 25 17.31 10.65 21.91
N ALA A 26 18.19 11.62 22.10
CA ALA A 26 19.20 11.98 21.13
C ALA A 26 20.19 10.82 21.01
N GLN A 27 20.41 10.32 19.79
CA GLN A 27 21.63 9.59 19.48
C GLN A 27 22.17 10.08 18.13
N ASN A 28 23.22 10.87 18.28
CA ASN A 28 24.22 11.25 17.30
C ASN A 28 24.68 10.02 16.49
N GLY A 29 24.21 9.93 15.25
CA GLY A 29 24.71 9.00 14.24
C GLY A 29 25.28 9.80 13.08
N ASN A 30 26.61 9.87 13.02
CA ASN A 30 27.44 10.39 11.94
C ASN A 30 26.74 10.77 10.63
N ARG A 31 26.62 12.08 10.42
CA ARG A 31 26.64 12.68 9.08
C ARG A 31 28.02 12.43 8.45
N ALA A 32 28.17 11.35 7.70
CA ALA A 32 29.26 11.19 6.74
C ALA A 32 28.96 10.05 5.74
N ASN A 33 28.14 10.31 4.73
CA ASN A 33 28.55 10.06 3.35
C ASN A 33 27.63 10.81 2.36
N MET A 34 28.02 12.02 2.01
CA MET A 34 27.52 12.71 0.82
C MET A 34 28.23 12.10 -0.41
N THR A 35 27.68 11.06 -1.00
CA THR A 35 27.99 10.66 -2.40
C THR A 35 26.82 9.90 -3.02
N ASN A 36 25.74 10.60 -3.37
CA ASN A 36 25.19 10.56 -4.73
C ASN A 36 24.06 11.60 -4.83
N ALA A 37 24.45 12.85 -5.09
CA ALA A 37 23.55 13.89 -5.53
C ALA A 37 23.20 13.65 -7.01
N GLN A 38 22.33 12.68 -7.29
CA GLN A 38 21.70 12.49 -8.61
C GLN A 38 20.53 11.50 -8.54
N GLY A 39 19.64 11.69 -7.57
CA GLY A 39 18.35 11.03 -7.54
C GLY A 39 17.31 11.86 -8.29
N THR A 40 17.41 11.95 -9.62
CA THR A 40 16.29 12.40 -10.44
C THR A 40 15.09 11.52 -10.15
N HIS A 41 14.10 12.05 -9.43
CA HIS A 41 12.67 11.74 -9.43
C HIS A 41 12.19 10.50 -10.21
N GLN A 42 12.78 9.35 -9.95
CA GLN A 42 12.27 8.06 -10.39
C GLN A 42 11.68 7.45 -9.13
N GLY A 43 10.51 7.99 -8.75
CA GLY A 43 9.60 7.20 -7.97
C GLY A 43 9.52 5.84 -8.65
N MET A 44 9.56 4.77 -7.86
CA MET A 44 9.34 3.39 -8.29
C MET A 44 7.93 3.30 -8.89
N GLY A 45 7.77 3.85 -10.09
CA GLY A 45 6.61 3.71 -10.94
C GLY A 45 6.60 2.25 -11.32
N TYR A 46 5.44 1.64 -11.14
CA TYR A 46 5.13 0.32 -11.65
C TYR A 46 5.69 0.21 -13.07
N GLN A 47 6.85 -0.44 -13.22
CA GLN A 47 7.46 -0.67 -14.52
C GLN A 47 6.42 -1.38 -15.35
N HIS A 48 6.00 -0.74 -16.43
CA HIS A 48 5.00 -1.20 -17.39
C HIS A 48 5.42 -2.57 -17.97
N GLY A 49 5.16 -3.64 -17.23
CA GLY A 49 5.25 -5.00 -17.72
C GLY A 49 4.18 -5.20 -18.78
N ASN A 50 4.61 -5.52 -20.00
CA ASN A 50 3.78 -5.67 -21.19
C ASN A 50 2.82 -4.50 -21.39
N HIS A 51 3.26 -3.47 -22.11
CA HIS A 51 2.34 -2.55 -22.75
C HIS A 51 1.39 -3.37 -23.64
N ALA A 52 0.19 -3.69 -23.14
CA ALA A 52 -0.95 -3.83 -24.01
C ALA A 52 -0.92 -2.63 -24.96
N ASN A 53 -1.22 -2.82 -26.24
CA ASN A 53 -1.32 -1.72 -27.21
C ASN A 53 -2.50 -0.82 -26.81
N LEU A 54 -2.29 0.01 -25.78
CA LEU A 54 -3.24 1.02 -25.31
C LEU A 54 -3.29 2.15 -26.32
N THR A 55 -4.48 2.70 -26.54
CA THR A 55 -4.57 3.99 -27.25
C THR A 55 -3.99 5.11 -26.37
N PRO A 56 -3.57 6.26 -26.94
CA PRO A 56 -3.09 7.39 -26.16
C PRO A 56 -4.08 7.85 -25.08
N GLU A 57 -5.38 7.79 -25.37
CA GLU A 57 -6.45 8.14 -24.43
C GLU A 57 -6.50 7.15 -23.27
N GLN A 58 -6.40 5.84 -23.55
CA GLN A 58 -6.36 4.80 -22.52
C GLN A 58 -5.11 4.91 -21.65
N GLN A 59 -3.96 5.29 -22.24
CA GLN A 59 -2.73 5.54 -21.50
C GLN A 59 -2.89 6.72 -20.54
N ALA A 60 -3.48 7.83 -20.98
CA ALA A 60 -3.72 9.00 -20.14
C ALA A 60 -4.68 8.70 -18.98
N VAL A 61 -5.75 7.96 -19.24
CA VAL A 61 -6.71 7.54 -18.21
C VAL A 61 -6.05 6.60 -17.20
N SER A 62 -5.28 5.62 -17.69
CA SER A 62 -4.54 4.68 -16.85
C SER A 62 -3.56 5.41 -15.92
N GLN A 63 -2.73 6.29 -16.49
CA GLN A 63 -1.74 7.05 -15.72
C GLN A 63 -2.40 7.87 -14.62
N LYS A 64 -3.46 8.63 -14.95
CA LYS A 64 -4.19 9.43 -13.98
C LYS A 64 -4.79 8.58 -12.85
N ALA A 65 -5.37 7.44 -13.18
CA ALA A 65 -5.98 6.54 -12.19
C ALA A 65 -4.91 5.97 -11.22
N PHE A 66 -3.73 5.60 -11.73
CA PHE A 66 -2.62 5.17 -10.89
C PHE A 66 -2.10 6.31 -10.01
N ASP A 67 -1.93 7.53 -10.54
CA ASP A 67 -1.47 8.67 -9.75
C ASP A 67 -2.44 9.00 -8.61
N GLU A 68 -3.75 8.98 -8.88
CA GLU A 68 -4.78 9.16 -7.86
C GLU A 68 -4.76 8.03 -6.81
N PHE A 69 -4.61 6.77 -7.22
CA PHE A 69 -4.47 5.65 -6.29
C PHE A 69 -3.24 5.83 -5.39
N GLN A 70 -2.10 6.25 -5.95
CA GLN A 70 -0.89 6.50 -5.18
C GLN A 70 -1.10 7.60 -4.14
N LEU A 71 -1.76 8.70 -4.51
CA LEU A 71 -2.08 9.79 -3.59
C LEU A 71 -3.06 9.35 -2.49
N LYS A 72 -4.17 8.70 -2.87
CA LYS A 72 -5.22 8.23 -1.93
C LYS A 72 -4.70 7.20 -0.93
N THR A 73 -3.70 6.40 -1.32
CA THR A 73 -3.15 5.32 -0.47
C THR A 73 -1.86 5.68 0.24
N ALA A 74 -1.29 6.88 0.03
CA ALA A 74 0.02 7.23 0.58
C ALA A 74 0.08 7.07 2.11
N ASP A 75 -0.90 7.62 2.82
CA ASP A 75 -1.00 7.53 4.28
C ASP A 75 -1.23 6.09 4.75
N LEU A 76 -2.15 5.35 4.12
CA LEU A 76 -2.38 3.93 4.44
C LEU A 76 -1.11 3.07 4.28
N ARG A 77 -0.33 3.31 3.21
CA ARG A 77 0.95 2.61 2.97
C ARG A 77 1.99 2.99 4.02
N GLN A 78 2.05 4.26 4.42
CA GLN A 78 2.93 4.72 5.49
C GLN A 78 2.56 4.10 6.85
N GLN A 79 1.28 4.10 7.21
CA GLN A 79 0.78 3.47 8.44
C GLN A 79 1.09 1.97 8.46
N LEU A 80 0.86 1.27 7.34
CA LEU A 80 1.18 -0.15 7.21
C LEU A 80 2.66 -0.42 7.45
N MET A 81 3.54 0.38 6.84
CA MET A 81 4.99 0.27 7.05
C MET A 81 5.36 0.49 8.53
N SER A 82 4.82 1.54 9.15
CA SER A 82 5.06 1.83 10.57
C SER A 82 4.64 0.66 11.46
N LYS A 83 3.46 0.08 11.22
CA LYS A 83 2.96 -1.06 12.00
C LYS A 83 3.77 -2.33 11.79
N GLN A 84 4.30 -2.54 10.59
CA GLN A 84 5.22 -3.66 10.33
C GLN A 84 6.53 -3.54 11.12
N TYR A 85 7.09 -2.33 11.25
CA TYR A 85 8.25 -2.11 12.11
C TYR A 85 7.91 -2.31 13.59
N GLU A 86 6.76 -1.83 14.05
CA GLU A 86 6.28 -2.07 15.42
C GLU A 86 6.15 -3.57 15.71
N TYR A 87 5.55 -4.32 14.78
CA TYR A 87 5.43 -5.78 14.88
C TYR A 87 6.79 -6.47 14.99
N GLN A 88 7.76 -6.10 14.14
CA GLN A 88 9.11 -6.64 14.20
C GLN A 88 9.81 -6.29 15.52
N ALA A 89 9.67 -5.06 16.00
CA ALA A 89 10.25 -4.63 17.28
C ALA A 89 9.68 -5.45 18.45
N LEU A 90 8.36 -5.67 18.48
CA LEU A 90 7.69 -6.48 19.50
C LEU A 90 8.20 -7.92 19.51
N LEU A 91 8.41 -8.54 18.34
CA LEU A 91 8.98 -9.89 18.25
C LEU A 91 10.40 -10.00 18.80
N THR A 92 11.17 -8.91 18.78
CA THR A 92 12.54 -8.87 19.33
C THR A 92 12.61 -8.42 20.79
N SER A 93 11.47 -8.01 21.37
CA SER A 93 11.40 -7.51 22.75
C SER A 93 11.60 -8.64 23.78
N LYS A 94 12.15 -8.27 24.94
CA LYS A 94 12.36 -9.18 26.08
C LYS A 94 11.91 -8.51 27.38
N PRO A 95 10.93 -9.07 28.11
CA PRO A 95 10.13 -10.25 27.76
C PRO A 95 9.22 -10.00 26.54
N LEU A 96 8.84 -11.07 25.84
CA LEU A 96 7.92 -11.00 24.70
C LEU A 96 6.50 -10.67 25.19
N ASP A 97 5.88 -9.64 24.60
CA ASP A 97 4.49 -9.28 24.86
C ASP A 97 3.58 -9.84 23.75
N GLU A 98 3.15 -11.09 23.92
CA GLU A 98 2.34 -11.82 22.92
C GLU A 98 1.00 -11.14 22.62
N GLN A 99 0.39 -10.48 23.61
CA GLN A 99 -0.88 -9.78 23.43
C GLN A 99 -0.72 -8.57 22.52
N LYS A 100 0.35 -7.79 22.69
CA LYS A 100 0.66 -6.67 21.78
C LYS A 100 1.01 -7.13 20.38
N VAL A 101 1.77 -8.23 20.24
CA VAL A 101 2.08 -8.81 18.93
C VAL A 101 0.80 -9.16 18.17
N LEU A 102 -0.16 -9.81 18.85
CA LEU A 102 -1.45 -10.16 18.26
C LEU A 102 -2.25 -8.90 17.90
N ALA A 103 -2.30 -7.88 18.77
CA ALA A 103 -3.01 -6.64 18.50
C ALA A 103 -2.47 -5.93 17.25
N VAL A 104 -1.15 -5.73 17.15
CA VAL A 104 -0.52 -5.08 16.00
C VAL A 104 -0.72 -5.89 14.72
N SER A 105 -0.70 -7.23 14.79
CA SER A 105 -0.98 -8.07 13.61
C SER A 105 -2.40 -7.88 13.05
N LYS A 106 -3.39 -7.65 13.92
CA LYS A 106 -4.77 -7.37 13.51
C LYS A 106 -4.89 -5.99 12.85
N GLU A 107 -4.19 -4.99 13.38
CA GLU A 107 -4.13 -3.65 12.79
C GLU A 107 -3.47 -3.68 11.40
N ILE A 108 -2.37 -4.41 11.23
CA ILE A 108 -1.73 -4.65 9.93
C ILE A 108 -2.72 -5.29 8.94
N THR A 109 -3.49 -6.26 9.39
CA THR A 109 -4.49 -6.94 8.55
C THR A 109 -5.57 -5.96 8.09
N ALA A 110 -6.13 -5.16 9.01
CA ALA A 110 -7.12 -4.15 8.67
C ALA A 110 -6.56 -3.09 7.68
N LEU A 111 -5.30 -2.66 7.85
CA LEU A 111 -4.65 -1.73 6.91
C LEU A 111 -4.47 -2.34 5.52
N ARG A 112 -4.13 -3.63 5.43
CA ARG A 112 -4.04 -4.36 4.16
C ARG A 112 -5.40 -4.46 3.47
N ASP A 113 -6.45 -4.77 4.22
CA ASP A 113 -7.82 -4.84 3.68
C ASP A 113 -8.25 -3.50 3.10
N ASN A 114 -7.97 -2.40 3.80
CA ASN A 114 -8.26 -1.04 3.31
C ASN A 114 -7.48 -0.71 2.02
N LEU A 115 -6.20 -1.06 1.94
CA LEU A 115 -5.42 -0.89 0.72
C LEU A 115 -5.95 -1.74 -0.43
N TYR A 116 -6.38 -2.97 -0.15
CA TYR A 116 -6.96 -3.86 -1.15
C TYR A 116 -8.28 -3.30 -1.71
N GLN A 117 -9.14 -2.72 -0.87
CA GLN A 117 -10.35 -2.04 -1.32
C GLN A 117 -10.05 -0.89 -2.29
N GLN A 118 -9.01 -0.09 -2.01
CA GLN A 118 -8.56 0.97 -2.94
C GLN A 118 -8.04 0.40 -4.26
N ARG A 119 -7.40 -0.78 -4.21
CA ARG A 119 -6.93 -1.47 -5.42
C ARG A 119 -8.09 -1.97 -6.27
N VAL A 120 -9.10 -2.56 -5.64
CA VAL A 120 -10.33 -3.00 -6.33
C VAL A 120 -11.04 -1.81 -6.99
N ALA A 121 -11.07 -0.65 -6.32
CA ALA A 121 -11.62 0.57 -6.91
C ALA A 121 -10.85 1.01 -8.16
N LEU A 122 -9.52 1.04 -8.10
CA LEU A 122 -8.66 1.32 -9.26
C LEU A 122 -8.92 0.34 -10.41
N ASP A 123 -8.89 -0.96 -10.13
CA ASP A 123 -9.09 -2.01 -11.15
C ASP A 123 -10.49 -1.88 -11.80
N THR A 124 -11.50 -1.53 -11.01
CA THR A 124 -12.87 -1.27 -11.49
C THR A 124 -12.94 -0.04 -12.40
N ASP A 125 -12.25 1.04 -12.05
CA ASP A 125 -12.24 2.28 -12.85
C ASP A 125 -11.50 2.09 -14.17
N LEU A 126 -10.38 1.36 -14.16
CA LEU A 126 -9.64 0.98 -15.36
C LEU A 126 -10.49 0.10 -16.29
N ALA A 127 -11.19 -0.90 -15.74
CA ALA A 127 -12.07 -1.76 -16.50
C ALA A 127 -13.22 -0.98 -17.16
N LYS A 128 -13.86 -0.05 -16.44
CA LYS A 128 -14.89 0.84 -17.00
C LYS A 128 -14.37 1.74 -18.12
N ALA A 129 -13.11 2.16 -18.03
CA ALA A 129 -12.44 2.94 -19.08
C ALA A 129 -12.01 2.09 -20.30
N GLY A 130 -12.31 0.78 -20.30
CA GLY A 130 -11.90 -0.13 -21.37
C GLY A 130 -10.38 -0.32 -21.44
N VAL A 131 -9.64 0.07 -20.39
CA VAL A 131 -8.21 -0.20 -20.30
C VAL A 131 -8.08 -1.69 -20.01
N PRO A 132 -7.49 -2.50 -20.91
CA PRO A 132 -7.24 -3.90 -20.61
C PRO A 132 -6.45 -3.98 -19.31
N MET A 133 -6.95 -4.79 -18.37
CA MET A 133 -6.22 -5.09 -17.16
C MET A 133 -4.83 -5.54 -17.59
N MET A 134 -3.81 -4.75 -17.23
CA MET A 134 -2.42 -5.17 -17.37
C MET A 134 -2.30 -6.38 -16.45
N GLY A 135 -2.49 -7.56 -17.04
CA GLY A 135 -2.53 -8.79 -16.29
C GLY A 135 -1.30 -8.83 -15.40
N HIS A 136 -1.47 -9.21 -14.14
CA HIS A 136 -0.38 -9.86 -13.43
C HIS A 136 0.11 -10.94 -14.38
N GLY A 137 1.21 -10.66 -15.08
CA GLY A 137 1.65 -11.45 -16.20
C GLY A 137 1.89 -12.87 -15.74
N MET A 138 0.88 -13.70 -15.90
CA MET A 138 1.01 -15.14 -16.02
C MET A 138 1.68 -15.38 -17.38
N GLY A 139 2.96 -15.00 -17.45
CA GLY A 139 3.68 -14.81 -18.69
C GLY A 139 5.18 -14.66 -18.46
N GLY A 140 5.69 -15.12 -17.31
CA GLY A 140 7.07 -15.54 -17.20
C GLY A 140 7.23 -16.89 -17.90
N ALA A 141 7.28 -16.89 -19.22
CA ALA A 141 7.96 -17.95 -19.96
C ALA A 141 9.46 -17.86 -19.61
N GLY A 142 9.83 -18.38 -18.44
CA GLY A 142 11.18 -18.21 -17.91
C GLY A 142 11.56 -19.07 -16.71
N MET A 143 10.72 -20.02 -16.26
CA MET A 143 11.11 -20.88 -15.13
C MET A 143 10.56 -22.31 -15.14
N HIS A 144 10.45 -22.93 -16.32
CA HIS A 144 10.17 -24.37 -16.46
C HIS A 144 11.25 -25.04 -17.33
N GLY A 145 12.49 -25.05 -16.85
CA GLY A 145 13.57 -25.76 -17.56
C GLY A 145 14.90 -25.86 -16.81
N GLY A 146 14.93 -25.52 -15.52
CA GLY A 146 16.12 -25.71 -14.68
C GLY A 146 16.14 -27.13 -14.16
N ARG A 147 17.04 -27.96 -14.72
CA ARG A 147 17.40 -29.27 -14.17
C ARG A 147 17.65 -29.18 -12.67
N GLY A 148 17.04 -30.07 -11.91
CA GLY A 148 17.35 -30.27 -10.51
C GLY A 148 17.30 -31.75 -10.21
N CYS A 149 18.44 -32.42 -10.35
CA CYS A 149 18.70 -33.64 -9.60
C CYS A 149 18.63 -33.29 -8.11
N ARG A 150 17.68 -33.87 -7.37
CA ARG A 150 17.90 -34.40 -6.02
C ARG A 150 16.74 -35.29 -5.61
#